data_AF-L8LNK0-F1
#
_entry.id   AF-L8LNK0-F1
#
_cell.length_a   1.000
_cell.length_b   1.000
_cell.length_c   1.000
_cell.angle_alpha   90.00
_cell.angle_beta   90.00
_cell.angle_gamma   90.00
#
_symmetry.space_group_name_H-M   'P 1'
#
loop_
_entity.id
_entity.type
_entity.pdbx_description
1 polymer ?
#
loop_
_entity_poly.entity_id
_entity_poly.type
_entity_poly.pdbx_seq_one_letter_code
_entity_poly.pdbx_strand_id
1 'polypeptide(L)'
;MKRLLLLILFLVGLGFAVVNYPGLANQGEFDSIVLDFREDLPKVDIRASIEAIAHDYNREVSLNSVYSTDDHIYVVEGDKTLLNNLRRSPVKKLTEYIEPNYIYRALEVPNDPEYSKQWNLRSINVEQAWDEAKGSGITVAVIDTGVSKAPDFQQTEFVEGYDFVNDRSGAGDDVGHGTHVAGTIAQSTNNNYGVAGIAYQAKIMPIKVLGATGGGTIADIAEGIRFAADHDADVINLSLGGGGASNLMEEAIDYAYSKGVVIVAAAGNSNQNASAYPARYPKVIGVAALDSGGDKAEYSNFGAGVDISAPGGGKESKIVQNTIDPKTGEFVFAGYQGTSMATPHVAGVAALVKELGVQEPAVVLSVLKQSARKIEQDPLNHYGAGQLDAANAVKLALRGQLSFRDFFRWIRDNGYLNPRFWIDGGAVALLPKIAMVLGSYLLAWLLRNYFPFGWSWSLSNGLILGSSGLFLFRGFYIFDLPQWPFRLLGSSLSELGNVVQGTTLLNPLFASVLIPFLLIGLLSSNQVGKWFAVGCSLGMASALGVMAIASPDLWLIGTGAIARGFLVVNALLCFGLGYLASQGEAQVL
;
A
#
# COMPACT_ATOMS: atom_id res chain seq x y z
N MET A 1 6.69 -25.60 47.42
CA MET A 1 5.75 -26.47 46.66
C MET A 1 4.82 -25.71 45.71
N LYS A 2 4.10 -24.63 46.09
CA LYS A 2 3.16 -23.94 45.17
C LYS A 2 3.80 -23.14 44.00
N ARG A 3 4.99 -22.55 44.16
CA ARG A 3 5.72 -21.88 43.05
C ARG A 3 6.38 -22.86 42.07
N LEU A 4 6.81 -24.03 42.55
CA LEU A 4 7.26 -25.13 41.68
C LEU A 4 6.07 -25.75 40.93
N LEU A 5 4.91 -25.88 41.60
CA LEU A 5 3.67 -26.33 40.97
C LEU A 5 3.17 -25.36 39.88
N LEU A 6 3.29 -24.04 40.09
CA LEU A 6 2.91 -23.03 39.11
C LEU A 6 3.92 -22.88 37.98
N LEU A 7 5.22 -23.06 38.23
CA LEU A 7 6.24 -23.13 37.19
C LEU A 7 6.11 -24.43 36.38
N ILE A 8 5.80 -25.56 37.02
CA ILE A 8 5.49 -26.82 36.34
C ILE A 8 4.16 -26.69 35.59
N LEU A 9 3.11 -26.07 36.14
CA LEU A 9 1.85 -25.84 35.43
C LEU A 9 2.00 -24.81 34.29
N PHE A 10 2.91 -23.85 34.41
CA PHE A 10 3.24 -22.91 33.35
C PHE A 10 4.14 -23.54 32.29
N LEU A 11 5.10 -24.38 32.64
CA LEU A 11 5.94 -25.12 31.68
C LEU A 11 5.20 -26.31 31.05
N VAL A 12 4.27 -26.92 31.77
CA VAL A 12 3.30 -27.90 31.25
C VAL A 12 2.24 -27.17 30.44
N GLY A 13 1.82 -25.96 30.80
CA GLY A 13 0.89 -25.13 30.02
C GLY A 13 1.52 -24.52 28.77
N LEU A 14 2.79 -24.12 28.82
CA LEU A 14 3.60 -23.66 27.70
C LEU A 14 4.03 -24.84 26.84
N GLY A 15 4.38 -25.97 27.44
CA GLY A 15 4.61 -27.24 26.76
C GLY A 15 3.32 -27.74 26.08
N PHE A 16 2.17 -27.65 26.73
CA PHE A 16 0.86 -27.99 26.15
C PHE A 16 0.46 -26.97 25.08
N ALA A 17 0.80 -25.69 25.22
CA ALA A 17 0.55 -24.67 24.21
C ALA A 17 1.47 -24.83 22.99
N VAL A 18 2.74 -25.19 23.17
CA VAL A 18 3.70 -25.43 22.08
C VAL A 18 3.48 -26.78 21.41
N VAL A 19 3.05 -27.80 22.17
CA VAL A 19 2.76 -29.15 21.64
C VAL A 19 1.34 -29.26 21.07
N ASN A 20 0.38 -28.41 21.49
CA ASN A 20 -0.99 -28.36 20.93
C ASN A 20 -1.32 -27.10 20.13
N TYR A 21 -0.35 -26.24 19.76
CA TYR A 21 -0.58 -25.23 18.74
C TYR A 21 -0.39 -25.85 17.35
N PRO A 22 -1.45 -26.02 16.53
CA PRO A 22 -1.25 -26.07 15.10
C PRO A 22 -0.87 -24.65 14.65
N GLY A 23 0.29 -24.50 14.00
CA GLY A 23 0.92 -23.22 13.72
C GLY A 23 0.00 -22.13 13.14
N LEU A 24 0.33 -20.88 13.48
CA LEU A 24 -0.17 -19.62 12.91
C LEU A 24 0.31 -19.40 11.45
N ALA A 25 0.35 -20.46 10.64
CA ALA A 25 0.54 -20.34 9.21
C ALA A 25 -0.82 -20.12 8.55
N ASN A 26 -0.90 -19.22 7.58
CA ASN A 26 -2.04 -19.10 6.68
C ASN A 26 -2.29 -20.49 6.06
N GLN A 27 -3.35 -21.18 6.49
CA GLN A 27 -3.66 -22.49 5.96
C GLN A 27 -4.31 -22.29 4.58
N GLY A 28 -3.56 -22.53 3.51
CA GLY A 28 -4.08 -22.50 2.15
C GLY A 28 -5.17 -23.55 1.91
N GLU A 29 -5.94 -23.37 0.85
CA GLU A 29 -6.87 -24.40 0.35
C GLU A 29 -6.08 -25.54 -0.31
N PHE A 30 -6.53 -26.78 -0.11
CA PHE A 30 -6.01 -27.96 -0.79
C PHE A 30 -7.11 -29.01 -0.91
N ASP A 31 -7.05 -29.81 -1.97
CA ASP A 31 -7.92 -30.96 -2.26
C ASP A 31 -7.13 -32.26 -2.47
N SER A 32 -5.79 -32.18 -2.41
CA SER A 32 -4.87 -33.29 -2.57
C SER A 32 -3.68 -33.19 -1.61
N ILE A 33 -2.98 -34.31 -1.41
CA ILE A 33 -1.90 -34.48 -0.44
C ILE A 33 -0.65 -34.92 -1.19
N VAL A 34 0.48 -34.29 -0.91
CA VAL A 34 1.80 -34.67 -1.42
C VAL A 34 2.42 -35.72 -0.49
N LEU A 35 2.91 -36.80 -1.10
CA LEU A 35 3.66 -37.88 -0.48
C LEU A 35 5.06 -37.91 -1.10
N ASP A 36 6.04 -37.46 -0.35
CA ASP A 36 7.45 -37.48 -0.76
C ASP A 36 8.15 -38.66 -0.07
N PHE A 37 8.51 -39.71 -0.83
CA PHE A 37 9.14 -40.91 -0.29
C PHE A 37 10.66 -40.74 -0.19
N ARG A 38 11.26 -41.30 0.87
CA ARG A 38 12.71 -41.15 1.07
C ARG A 38 13.49 -41.79 -0.08
N GLU A 39 14.51 -41.07 -0.55
CA GLU A 39 15.30 -41.45 -1.71
C GLU A 39 16.13 -42.73 -1.54
N ASP A 40 16.37 -43.15 -0.29
CA ASP A 40 17.08 -44.39 0.02
C ASP A 40 16.20 -45.65 -0.14
N LEU A 41 14.90 -45.49 -0.45
CA LEU A 41 13.97 -46.61 -0.52
C LEU A 41 13.98 -47.32 -1.89
N PRO A 42 13.99 -48.67 -1.89
CA PRO A 42 13.74 -49.44 -3.09
C PRO A 42 12.35 -49.16 -3.68
N LYS A 43 12.25 -49.04 -5.01
CA LYS A 43 10.98 -48.83 -5.73
C LYS A 43 9.89 -49.86 -5.40
N VAL A 44 10.28 -51.07 -4.98
CA VAL A 44 9.36 -52.14 -4.56
C VAL A 44 8.63 -51.77 -3.27
N ASP A 45 9.31 -51.15 -2.31
CA ASP A 45 8.75 -50.76 -1.01
C ASP A 45 7.82 -49.55 -1.16
N ILE A 46 8.16 -48.61 -2.06
CA ILE A 46 7.30 -47.48 -2.43
C ILE A 46 6.01 -47.99 -3.09
N ARG A 47 6.13 -48.92 -4.05
CA ARG A 47 4.98 -49.53 -4.72
C ARG A 47 4.06 -50.28 -3.76
N ALA A 48 4.61 -51.07 -2.86
CA ALA A 48 3.82 -51.77 -1.84
C ALA A 48 3.06 -50.78 -0.92
N SER A 49 3.67 -49.63 -0.62
CA SER A 49 3.05 -48.57 0.18
C SER A 49 1.92 -47.87 -0.57
N ILE A 50 2.09 -47.61 -1.87
CA ILE A 50 1.05 -47.06 -2.75
C ILE A 50 -0.15 -48.00 -2.84
N GLU A 51 0.10 -49.30 -3.07
CA GLU A 51 -0.95 -50.33 -3.14
C GLU A 51 -1.71 -50.46 -1.80
N ALA A 52 -1.00 -50.34 -0.67
CA ALA A 52 -1.60 -50.32 0.65
C ALA A 52 -2.48 -49.08 0.89
N ILE A 53 -2.03 -47.87 0.49
CA ILE A 53 -2.85 -46.65 0.60
C ILE A 53 -4.11 -46.78 -0.26
N ALA A 54 -3.98 -47.32 -1.47
CA ALA A 54 -5.10 -47.53 -2.38
C ALA A 54 -6.14 -48.50 -1.81
N HIS A 55 -5.67 -49.59 -1.17
CA HIS A 55 -6.54 -50.55 -0.52
C HIS A 55 -7.21 -49.99 0.75
N ASP A 56 -6.44 -49.36 1.63
CA ASP A 56 -6.89 -48.98 2.97
C ASP A 56 -7.76 -47.72 2.99
N TYR A 57 -7.54 -46.81 2.02
CA TYR A 57 -8.26 -45.54 1.95
C TYR A 57 -9.16 -45.41 0.71
N ASN A 58 -9.16 -46.41 -0.18
CA ASN A 58 -9.89 -46.38 -1.45
C ASN A 58 -9.61 -45.10 -2.26
N ARG A 59 -8.31 -44.78 -2.38
CA ARG A 59 -7.80 -43.59 -3.07
C ARG A 59 -6.59 -43.95 -3.91
N GLU A 60 -6.63 -43.58 -5.18
CA GLU A 60 -5.51 -43.82 -6.08
C GLU A 60 -4.37 -42.84 -5.79
N VAL A 61 -3.16 -43.37 -5.68
CA VAL A 61 -1.94 -42.58 -5.52
C VAL A 61 -1.23 -42.58 -6.87
N SER A 62 -0.97 -41.39 -7.40
CA SER A 62 -0.33 -41.22 -8.71
C SER A 62 0.93 -40.37 -8.59
N LEU A 63 1.82 -40.47 -9.57
CA LEU A 63 2.97 -39.56 -9.65
C LEU A 63 2.47 -38.15 -9.96
N ASN A 64 3.07 -37.13 -9.33
CA ASN A 64 2.74 -35.74 -9.64
C ASN A 64 3.05 -35.40 -11.12
N SER A 65 4.19 -35.89 -11.62
CA SER A 65 4.60 -35.70 -13.00
C SER A 65 5.54 -36.82 -13.44
N VAL A 66 5.85 -36.86 -14.74
CA VAL A 66 6.83 -37.80 -15.30
C VAL A 66 8.24 -37.64 -14.69
N TYR A 67 8.58 -36.44 -14.22
CA TYR A 67 9.86 -36.13 -13.58
C TYR A 67 9.90 -36.53 -12.10
N SER A 68 8.73 -36.70 -11.48
CA SER A 68 8.61 -37.06 -10.06
C SER A 68 8.99 -38.52 -9.77
N THR A 69 9.37 -39.28 -10.79
CA THR A 69 9.81 -40.67 -10.65
C THR A 69 11.17 -40.78 -9.95
N ASP A 70 12.06 -39.83 -10.22
CA ASP A 70 13.42 -39.82 -9.66
C ASP A 70 13.46 -39.15 -8.27
N ASP A 71 12.54 -38.22 -8.02
CA ASP A 71 12.37 -37.54 -6.71
C ASP A 71 11.34 -38.24 -5.80
N HIS A 72 10.79 -39.38 -6.24
CA HIS A 72 9.75 -40.14 -5.56
C HIS A 72 8.55 -39.34 -4.99
N ILE A 73 8.08 -38.33 -5.74
CA ILE A 73 6.95 -37.47 -5.35
C ILE A 73 5.63 -37.99 -5.93
N TYR A 74 4.69 -38.30 -5.04
CA TYR A 74 3.36 -38.79 -5.36
C TYR A 74 2.27 -37.88 -4.80
N VAL A 75 1.07 -37.95 -5.40
CA VAL A 75 -0.10 -37.17 -5.01
C VAL A 75 -1.29 -38.10 -4.83
N VAL A 76 -2.08 -37.83 -3.80
CA VAL A 76 -3.34 -38.52 -3.51
C VAL A 76 -4.44 -37.50 -3.20
N GLU A 77 -5.61 -37.63 -3.82
CA GLU A 77 -6.76 -36.76 -3.52
C GLU A 77 -7.27 -37.00 -2.10
N GLY A 78 -7.47 -35.93 -1.33
CA GLY A 78 -7.80 -36.06 0.08
C GLY A 78 -7.93 -34.76 0.85
N ASP A 79 -8.72 -34.82 1.92
CA ASP A 79 -8.97 -33.72 2.83
C ASP A 79 -8.03 -33.74 4.06
N LYS A 80 -8.27 -32.82 5.01
CA LYS A 80 -7.54 -32.78 6.29
C LYS A 80 -7.66 -34.09 7.08
N THR A 81 -8.72 -34.86 6.89
CA THR A 81 -8.95 -36.13 7.58
C THR A 81 -7.99 -37.20 7.05
N LEU A 82 -7.93 -37.36 5.72
CA LEU A 82 -7.00 -38.30 5.08
C LEU A 82 -5.54 -37.93 5.38
N LEU A 83 -5.19 -36.64 5.31
CA LEU A 83 -3.86 -36.15 5.66
C LEU A 83 -3.43 -36.57 7.06
N ASN A 84 -4.30 -36.42 8.05
CA ASN A 84 -4.01 -36.82 9.43
C ASN A 84 -3.89 -38.34 9.59
N ASN A 85 -4.67 -39.12 8.83
CA ASN A 85 -4.60 -40.58 8.83
C ASN A 85 -3.27 -41.06 8.22
N LEU A 86 -2.87 -40.52 7.07
CA LEU A 86 -1.60 -40.85 6.42
C LEU A 86 -0.40 -40.51 7.30
N ARG A 87 -0.43 -39.35 7.98
CA ARG A 87 0.61 -38.95 8.96
C ARG A 87 0.73 -39.89 10.17
N ARG A 88 -0.31 -40.67 10.48
CA ARG A 88 -0.32 -41.66 11.57
C ARG A 88 -0.12 -43.10 11.08
N SER A 89 -0.11 -43.32 9.77
CA SER A 89 0.04 -44.63 9.16
C SER A 89 1.52 -45.07 9.10
N PRO A 90 1.80 -46.35 8.83
CA PRO A 90 3.17 -46.85 8.63
C PRO A 90 3.94 -46.11 7.52
N VAL A 91 3.22 -45.55 6.54
CA VAL A 91 3.77 -44.77 5.41
C VAL A 91 4.61 -43.60 5.90
N LYS A 92 4.29 -43.00 7.06
CA LYS A 92 5.06 -41.85 7.59
C LYS A 92 6.54 -42.16 7.82
N LYS A 93 6.92 -43.43 8.04
CA LYS A 93 8.33 -43.86 8.18
C LYS A 93 9.06 -43.99 6.85
N LEU A 94 8.29 -44.11 5.77
CA LEU A 94 8.78 -44.27 4.41
C LEU A 94 8.81 -42.94 3.66
N THR A 95 8.05 -41.95 4.12
CA THR A 95 8.01 -40.61 3.54
C THR A 95 8.86 -39.61 4.30
N GLU A 96 9.58 -38.75 3.59
CA GLU A 96 10.19 -37.55 4.15
C GLU A 96 9.08 -36.55 4.53
N TYR A 97 8.18 -36.24 3.58
CA TYR A 97 7.08 -35.30 3.76
C TYR A 97 5.71 -35.94 3.46
N ILE A 98 4.72 -35.58 4.29
CA ILE A 98 3.29 -35.83 4.05
C ILE A 98 2.59 -34.51 4.32
N GLU A 99 2.23 -33.79 3.27
CA GLU A 99 1.83 -32.38 3.35
C GLU A 99 0.61 -32.07 2.49
N PRO A 100 -0.19 -31.04 2.85
CA PRO A 100 -1.19 -30.50 1.94
C PRO A 100 -0.57 -30.07 0.61
N ASN A 101 -1.15 -30.49 -0.50
CA ASN A 101 -0.83 -29.95 -1.81
C ASN A 101 -1.57 -28.61 -2.00
N TYR A 102 -1.02 -27.54 -1.43
CA TYR A 102 -1.68 -26.24 -1.43
C TYR A 102 -1.90 -25.72 -2.86
N ILE A 103 -3.09 -25.17 -3.10
CA ILE A 103 -3.44 -24.56 -4.38
C ILE A 103 -2.89 -23.12 -4.39
N TYR A 104 -1.87 -22.90 -5.19
CA TYR A 104 -1.36 -21.56 -5.47
C TYR A 104 -2.16 -20.96 -6.63
N ARG A 105 -2.75 -19.78 -6.42
CA ARG A 105 -3.39 -18.99 -7.49
C ARG A 105 -2.41 -17.92 -7.96
N ALA A 106 -2.47 -17.58 -9.25
CA ALA A 106 -1.83 -16.36 -9.72
C ALA A 106 -2.41 -15.17 -8.93
N LEU A 107 -1.54 -14.21 -8.55
CA LEU A 107 -1.97 -12.91 -8.02
C LEU A 107 -2.94 -12.25 -9.01
N GLU A 108 -3.76 -11.29 -8.57
CA GLU A 108 -4.88 -10.67 -9.32
C GLU A 108 -4.41 -10.01 -10.65
N VAL A 109 -4.16 -10.85 -11.65
CA VAL A 109 -3.86 -10.50 -13.03
C VAL A 109 -5.21 -10.40 -13.74
N PRO A 110 -5.48 -9.32 -14.47
CA PRO A 110 -6.73 -9.20 -15.22
C PRO A 110 -6.99 -10.41 -16.13
N ASN A 111 -8.26 -10.83 -16.20
CA ASN A 111 -8.66 -11.99 -17.00
C ASN A 111 -8.78 -11.69 -18.52
N ASP A 112 -8.41 -10.48 -18.93
CA ASP A 112 -8.51 -9.98 -20.29
C ASP A 112 -7.45 -10.66 -21.20
N PRO A 113 -7.85 -11.31 -22.32
CA PRO A 113 -6.97 -12.17 -23.12
C PRO A 113 -5.68 -11.50 -23.65
N GLU A 114 -5.74 -10.19 -23.91
CA GLU A 114 -4.63 -9.43 -24.48
C GLU A 114 -3.79 -8.72 -23.39
N TYR A 115 -4.15 -8.83 -22.10
CA TYR A 115 -3.43 -8.20 -20.99
C TYR A 115 -1.94 -8.57 -20.96
N SER A 116 -1.61 -9.82 -21.31
CA SER A 116 -0.22 -10.30 -21.39
C SER A 116 0.67 -9.50 -22.35
N LYS A 117 0.07 -8.78 -23.32
CA LYS A 117 0.78 -7.91 -24.28
C LYS A 117 0.98 -6.49 -23.74
N GLN A 118 0.30 -6.09 -22.66
CA GLN A 118 0.36 -4.76 -22.07
C GLN A 118 1.50 -4.63 -21.05
N TRP A 119 2.73 -4.78 -21.52
CA TRP A 119 3.95 -4.60 -20.71
C TRP A 119 3.97 -3.28 -19.94
N ASN A 120 3.34 -2.25 -20.50
CA ASN A 120 3.25 -0.90 -19.98
C ASN A 120 2.56 -0.84 -18.61
N LEU A 121 1.53 -1.65 -18.38
CA LEU A 121 0.79 -1.69 -17.12
C LEU A 121 1.65 -2.26 -15.98
N ARG A 122 2.40 -3.32 -16.27
CA ARG A 122 3.36 -3.90 -15.33
C ARG A 122 4.53 -2.96 -15.05
N SER A 123 5.01 -2.25 -16.06
CA SER A 123 6.14 -1.31 -15.90
C SER A 123 5.86 -0.14 -14.95
N ILE A 124 4.58 0.18 -14.71
CA ILE A 124 4.16 1.21 -13.74
C ILE A 124 3.62 0.60 -12.44
N ASN A 125 3.76 -0.71 -12.21
CA ASN A 125 3.28 -1.38 -11.01
C ASN A 125 1.77 -1.21 -10.76
N VAL A 126 0.94 -1.21 -11.82
CA VAL A 126 -0.50 -0.92 -11.67
C VAL A 126 -1.27 -2.00 -10.90
N GLU A 127 -0.86 -3.27 -11.01
CA GLU A 127 -1.56 -4.38 -10.36
C GLU A 127 -1.65 -4.19 -8.84
N GLN A 128 -0.57 -3.72 -8.20
CA GLN A 128 -0.58 -3.44 -6.76
C GLN A 128 -1.30 -2.13 -6.40
N ALA A 129 -1.54 -1.24 -7.37
CA ALA A 129 -2.34 -0.05 -7.16
C ALA A 129 -3.84 -0.40 -7.10
N TRP A 130 -4.28 -1.39 -7.88
CA TRP A 130 -5.68 -1.85 -7.91
C TRP A 130 -6.16 -2.49 -6.61
N ASP A 131 -5.25 -2.97 -5.76
CA ASP A 131 -5.59 -3.41 -4.39
C ASP A 131 -6.24 -2.28 -3.57
N GLU A 132 -5.97 -1.02 -3.92
CA GLU A 132 -6.32 0.16 -3.12
C GLU A 132 -7.26 1.13 -3.87
N ALA A 133 -7.06 1.37 -5.17
CA ALA A 133 -7.87 2.27 -5.99
C ALA A 133 -8.00 1.80 -7.45
N LYS A 134 -9.14 2.05 -8.08
CA LYS A 134 -9.48 1.62 -9.46
C LYS A 134 -10.03 2.76 -10.33
N GLY A 135 -10.11 3.98 -9.81
CA GLY A 135 -10.62 5.19 -10.46
C GLY A 135 -12.07 5.53 -10.13
N SER A 136 -12.69 4.86 -9.15
CA SER A 136 -14.13 4.99 -8.90
C SER A 136 -14.53 6.42 -8.54
N GLY A 137 -15.53 6.96 -9.25
CA GLY A 137 -16.09 8.28 -8.99
C GLY A 137 -15.26 9.44 -9.52
N ILE A 138 -14.18 9.16 -10.25
CA ILE A 138 -13.34 10.17 -10.89
C ILE A 138 -13.69 10.29 -12.37
N THR A 139 -13.81 11.53 -12.87
CA THR A 139 -14.06 11.81 -14.29
C THR A 139 -12.78 12.28 -14.97
N VAL A 140 -12.37 11.57 -16.03
CA VAL A 140 -11.20 11.92 -16.83
C VAL A 140 -11.64 12.42 -18.21
N ALA A 141 -11.36 13.69 -18.49
CA ALA A 141 -11.59 14.30 -19.79
C ALA A 141 -10.47 13.97 -20.76
N VAL A 142 -10.84 13.40 -21.90
CA VAL A 142 -9.93 13.07 -23.00
C VAL A 142 -10.18 14.09 -24.11
N ILE A 143 -9.29 15.10 -24.16
CA ILE A 143 -9.34 16.18 -25.16
C ILE A 143 -8.46 15.76 -26.34
N ASP A 144 -9.08 15.24 -27.40
CA ASP A 144 -8.38 14.56 -28.50
C ASP A 144 -9.21 14.59 -29.81
N THR A 145 -9.11 13.55 -30.63
CA THR A 145 -9.88 13.26 -31.86
C THR A 145 -11.30 12.76 -31.59
N GLY A 146 -11.74 12.79 -30.33
CA GLY A 146 -12.98 12.17 -29.86
C GLY A 146 -12.71 10.81 -29.22
N VAL A 147 -13.76 10.18 -28.69
CA VAL A 147 -13.69 8.81 -28.16
C VAL A 147 -14.94 8.06 -28.59
N SER A 148 -14.74 6.90 -29.22
CA SER A 148 -15.83 6.00 -29.59
C SER A 148 -15.96 4.88 -28.56
N LYS A 149 -17.20 4.54 -28.19
CA LYS A 149 -17.49 3.44 -27.26
C LYS A 149 -17.28 2.09 -27.95
N ALA A 150 -16.01 1.70 -28.10
CA ALA A 150 -15.59 0.43 -28.67
C ALA A 150 -16.13 -0.76 -27.84
N PRO A 151 -16.16 -1.98 -28.40
CA PRO A 151 -16.70 -3.17 -27.71
C PRO A 151 -16.08 -3.43 -26.33
N ASP A 152 -14.84 -3.02 -26.13
CA ASP A 152 -14.10 -3.22 -24.87
C ASP A 152 -14.22 -2.03 -23.89
N PHE A 153 -15.21 -1.16 -24.11
CA PHE A 153 -15.63 -0.10 -23.18
C PHE A 153 -17.01 -0.38 -22.57
N GLN A 154 -17.50 -1.62 -22.63
CA GLN A 154 -18.85 -1.97 -22.15
C GLN A 154 -19.09 -1.63 -20.68
N GLN A 155 -18.07 -1.79 -19.84
CA GLN A 155 -18.14 -1.50 -18.40
C GLN A 155 -17.70 -0.07 -18.06
N THR A 156 -17.10 0.65 -19.01
CA THR A 156 -16.64 2.02 -18.83
C THR A 156 -17.81 2.99 -18.92
N GLU A 157 -17.96 3.85 -17.91
CA GLU A 157 -18.97 4.89 -17.90
C GLU A 157 -18.49 6.09 -18.72
N PHE A 158 -19.34 6.58 -19.61
CA PHE A 158 -19.09 7.80 -20.39
C PHE A 158 -20.03 8.89 -19.89
N VAL A 159 -19.48 10.05 -19.57
CA VAL A 159 -20.28 11.25 -19.32
C VAL A 159 -20.46 12.04 -20.61
N GLU A 160 -21.33 13.05 -20.57
CA GLU A 160 -21.58 13.91 -21.73
C GLU A 160 -20.29 14.59 -22.17
N GLY A 161 -20.09 14.61 -23.49
CA GLY A 161 -18.92 15.17 -24.14
C GLY A 161 -19.31 16.02 -25.35
N TYR A 162 -18.35 16.79 -25.86
CA TYR A 162 -18.61 17.80 -26.89
C TYR A 162 -17.60 17.74 -28.03
N ASP A 163 -18.10 17.96 -29.26
CA ASP A 163 -17.31 18.04 -30.47
C ASP A 163 -17.17 19.50 -30.91
N PHE A 164 -16.04 20.11 -30.58
CA PHE A 164 -15.69 21.49 -30.93
C PHE A 164 -15.27 21.64 -32.39
N VAL A 165 -14.95 20.53 -33.08
CA VAL A 165 -14.60 20.58 -34.51
C VAL A 165 -15.85 20.73 -35.38
N ASN A 166 -16.97 20.13 -34.95
CA ASN A 166 -18.23 20.12 -35.70
C ASN A 166 -19.39 20.81 -34.97
N ASP A 167 -19.13 21.48 -33.85
CA ASP A 167 -20.09 22.20 -33.01
C ASP A 167 -21.36 21.40 -32.68
N ARG A 168 -21.18 20.20 -32.08
CA ARG A 168 -22.31 19.33 -31.73
C ARG A 168 -22.09 18.54 -30.43
N SER A 169 -23.22 18.14 -29.84
CA SER A 169 -23.24 17.15 -28.75
C SER A 169 -22.77 15.79 -29.27
N GLY A 170 -21.89 15.12 -28.52
CA GLY A 170 -21.35 13.81 -28.88
C GLY A 170 -20.00 13.92 -29.61
N ALA A 171 -18.96 13.41 -28.94
CA ALA A 171 -17.58 13.48 -29.38
C ALA A 171 -17.05 12.12 -29.86
N GLY A 172 -17.73 11.52 -30.83
CA GLY A 172 -17.31 10.26 -31.44
C GLY A 172 -15.96 10.40 -32.15
N ASP A 173 -15.16 9.33 -32.09
CA ASP A 173 -13.85 9.27 -32.74
C ASP A 173 -13.99 8.67 -34.15
N ASP A 174 -13.35 9.33 -35.11
CA ASP A 174 -13.26 8.96 -36.52
C ASP A 174 -11.79 8.73 -36.98
N VAL A 175 -10.82 8.84 -36.07
CA VAL A 175 -9.38 8.67 -36.32
C VAL A 175 -8.81 7.47 -35.55
N GLY A 176 -9.31 7.23 -34.33
CA GLY A 176 -8.88 6.15 -33.43
C GLY A 176 -7.89 6.58 -32.35
N HIS A 177 -7.23 7.73 -32.49
CA HIS A 177 -6.20 8.18 -31.54
C HIS A 177 -6.79 8.42 -30.15
N GLY A 178 -7.90 9.16 -30.06
CA GLY A 178 -8.54 9.47 -28.77
C GLY A 178 -9.18 8.24 -28.13
N THR A 179 -9.69 7.31 -28.92
CA THR A 179 -10.17 6.00 -28.44
C THR A 179 -9.05 5.18 -27.81
N HIS A 180 -7.87 5.14 -28.43
CA HIS A 180 -6.69 4.45 -27.88
C HIS A 180 -6.20 5.08 -26.57
N VAL A 181 -6.16 6.42 -26.54
CA VAL A 181 -5.80 7.21 -25.35
C VAL A 181 -6.77 6.94 -24.20
N ALA A 182 -8.08 7.03 -24.45
CA ALA A 182 -9.11 6.74 -23.45
C ALA A 182 -9.03 5.31 -22.93
N GLY A 183 -8.66 4.35 -23.78
CA GLY A 183 -8.46 2.95 -23.39
C GLY A 183 -7.32 2.79 -22.40
N THR A 184 -6.20 3.47 -22.63
CA THR A 184 -5.09 3.48 -21.66
C THR A 184 -5.51 3.98 -20.28
N ILE A 185 -6.44 4.93 -20.22
CA ILE A 185 -6.98 5.45 -18.97
C ILE A 185 -7.99 4.47 -18.36
N ALA A 186 -9.05 4.11 -19.05
CA ALA A 186 -10.21 3.43 -18.46
C ALA A 186 -10.87 2.40 -19.40
N GLN A 187 -10.08 1.62 -20.15
CA GLN A 187 -10.60 0.40 -20.78
C GLN A 187 -11.32 -0.47 -19.73
N SER A 188 -12.38 -1.18 -20.14
CA SER A 188 -12.99 -2.19 -19.28
C SER A 188 -11.95 -3.26 -18.93
N THR A 189 -11.87 -3.65 -17.66
CA THR A 189 -10.88 -4.61 -17.15
C THR A 189 -11.60 -5.71 -16.39
N ASN A 190 -11.10 -6.95 -16.47
CA ASN A 190 -11.72 -8.15 -15.92
C ASN A 190 -13.03 -8.56 -16.61
N ASN A 191 -13.16 -8.31 -17.91
CA ASN A 191 -14.38 -8.62 -18.67
C ASN A 191 -14.25 -9.87 -19.57
N ASN A 192 -13.11 -10.59 -19.51
CA ASN A 192 -12.72 -11.70 -20.38
C ASN A 192 -12.64 -11.33 -21.88
N TYR A 193 -12.38 -10.07 -22.20
CA TYR A 193 -12.30 -9.55 -23.55
C TYR A 193 -11.18 -8.52 -23.66
N GLY A 194 -10.49 -8.48 -24.80
CA GLY A 194 -9.52 -7.43 -25.09
C GLY A 194 -8.44 -7.22 -24.03
N VAL A 195 -8.30 -5.96 -23.60
CA VAL A 195 -7.16 -5.37 -22.88
C VAL A 195 -7.65 -4.66 -21.60
N ALA A 196 -6.74 -4.17 -20.76
CA ALA A 196 -7.06 -3.47 -19.51
C ALA A 196 -6.72 -1.97 -19.52
N GLY A 197 -7.43 -1.20 -18.69
CA GLY A 197 -7.22 0.22 -18.41
C GLY A 197 -6.68 0.47 -17.00
N ILE A 198 -6.00 1.59 -16.78
CA ILE A 198 -5.34 1.90 -15.50
C ILE A 198 -6.34 2.25 -14.40
N ALA A 199 -7.25 3.19 -14.69
CA ALA A 199 -8.33 3.63 -13.83
C ALA A 199 -9.65 3.13 -14.41
N TYR A 200 -9.80 1.80 -14.52
CA TYR A 200 -10.90 1.16 -15.23
C TYR A 200 -12.29 1.31 -14.59
N GLN A 201 -12.41 1.95 -13.42
CA GLN A 201 -13.67 2.39 -12.81
C GLN A 201 -13.89 3.91 -12.91
N ALA A 202 -12.99 4.64 -13.57
CA ALA A 202 -13.19 6.06 -13.86
C ALA A 202 -14.19 6.26 -15.00
N LYS A 203 -14.78 7.45 -15.03
CA LYS A 203 -15.65 7.90 -16.11
C LYS A 203 -14.83 8.60 -17.18
N ILE A 204 -15.17 8.41 -18.45
CA ILE A 204 -14.53 9.13 -19.56
C ILE A 204 -15.45 10.26 -20.04
N MET A 205 -14.90 11.47 -20.11
CA MET A 205 -15.53 12.62 -20.76
C MET A 205 -14.86 12.84 -22.13
N PRO A 206 -15.52 12.49 -23.24
CA PRO A 206 -14.92 12.62 -24.56
C PRO A 206 -15.03 14.06 -25.07
N ILE A 207 -13.92 14.67 -25.44
CA ILE A 207 -13.91 16.04 -25.98
C ILE A 207 -13.13 16.04 -27.28
N LYS A 208 -13.80 16.30 -28.39
CA LYS A 208 -13.18 16.32 -29.72
C LYS A 208 -12.77 17.74 -30.08
N VAL A 209 -11.45 17.94 -30.20
CA VAL A 209 -10.82 19.21 -30.64
C VAL A 209 -9.88 19.00 -31.83
N LEU A 210 -9.60 17.74 -32.18
CA LEU A 210 -8.80 17.37 -33.34
C LEU A 210 -9.72 16.77 -34.43
N GLY A 211 -9.63 17.33 -35.63
CA GLY A 211 -10.37 16.84 -36.80
C GLY A 211 -9.76 15.57 -37.40
N ALA A 212 -10.33 15.12 -38.53
CA ALA A 212 -9.94 13.88 -39.21
C ALA A 212 -8.46 13.82 -39.64
N THR A 213 -7.77 14.96 -39.76
CA THR A 213 -6.33 15.02 -40.06
C THR A 213 -5.44 14.99 -38.80
N GLY A 214 -6.03 14.84 -37.61
CA GLY A 214 -5.34 14.89 -36.32
C GLY A 214 -4.90 16.29 -35.88
N GLY A 215 -5.34 17.34 -36.58
CA GLY A 215 -5.05 18.74 -36.26
C GLY A 215 -6.24 19.43 -35.61
N GLY A 216 -5.98 20.39 -34.74
CA GLY A 216 -6.98 21.23 -34.07
C GLY A 216 -6.46 22.64 -33.84
N THR A 217 -7.36 23.56 -33.52
CA THR A 217 -6.99 24.95 -33.28
C THR A 217 -6.79 25.22 -31.79
N ILE A 218 -6.03 26.26 -31.47
CA ILE A 218 -5.85 26.71 -30.08
C ILE A 218 -7.18 27.13 -29.46
N ALA A 219 -8.12 27.67 -30.25
CA ALA A 219 -9.45 28.05 -29.77
C ALA A 219 -10.23 26.82 -29.29
N ASP A 220 -10.35 25.79 -30.14
CA ASP A 220 -11.09 24.57 -29.81
C ASP A 220 -10.49 23.85 -28.60
N ILE A 221 -9.14 23.78 -28.52
CA ILE A 221 -8.46 23.16 -27.38
C ILE A 221 -8.72 23.96 -26.09
N ALA A 222 -8.62 25.29 -26.14
CA ALA A 222 -8.86 26.14 -24.97
C ALA A 222 -10.33 26.05 -24.50
N GLU A 223 -11.29 26.05 -25.41
CA GLU A 223 -12.70 25.85 -25.09
C GLU A 223 -12.98 24.45 -24.55
N GLY A 224 -12.34 23.41 -25.11
CA GLY A 224 -12.41 22.04 -24.60
C GLY A 224 -11.89 21.92 -23.16
N ILE A 225 -10.78 22.60 -22.82
CA ILE A 225 -10.25 22.62 -21.45
C ILE A 225 -11.25 23.29 -20.49
N ARG A 226 -11.87 24.40 -20.90
CA ARG A 226 -12.87 25.10 -20.09
C ARG A 226 -14.12 24.25 -19.91
N PHE A 227 -14.62 23.63 -20.98
CA PHE A 227 -15.76 22.72 -20.94
C PHE A 227 -15.52 21.57 -19.97
N ALA A 228 -14.35 20.92 -20.04
CA ALA A 228 -13.99 19.86 -19.11
C ALA A 228 -14.09 20.32 -17.65
N ALA A 229 -13.55 21.50 -17.33
CA ALA A 229 -13.60 22.06 -15.99
C ALA A 229 -15.01 22.55 -15.57
N ASP A 230 -15.86 22.93 -16.52
CA ASP A 230 -17.26 23.31 -16.27
C ASP A 230 -18.18 22.11 -16.06
N HIS A 231 -17.80 20.95 -16.59
CA HIS A 231 -18.55 19.70 -16.53
C HIS A 231 -17.94 18.68 -15.54
N ASP A 232 -17.27 19.18 -14.49
CA ASP A 232 -16.77 18.38 -13.36
C ASP A 232 -15.73 17.30 -13.74
N ALA A 233 -14.86 17.58 -14.71
CA ALA A 233 -13.68 16.74 -14.94
C ALA A 233 -12.68 16.89 -13.77
N ASP A 234 -12.19 15.78 -13.25
CA ASP A 234 -11.17 15.75 -12.19
C ASP A 234 -9.75 15.80 -12.75
N VAL A 235 -9.58 15.21 -13.93
CA VAL A 235 -8.32 15.10 -14.67
C VAL A 235 -8.59 15.40 -16.15
N ILE A 236 -7.74 16.22 -16.77
CA ILE A 236 -7.72 16.48 -18.21
C ILE A 236 -6.47 15.84 -18.81
N ASN A 237 -6.66 15.00 -19.82
CA ASN A 237 -5.60 14.42 -20.62
C ASN A 237 -5.54 15.10 -22.00
N LEU A 238 -4.38 15.70 -22.30
CA LEU A 238 -4.04 16.36 -23.55
C LEU A 238 -2.92 15.58 -24.25
N SER A 239 -3.28 14.48 -24.93
CA SER A 239 -2.36 13.67 -25.74
C SER A 239 -2.01 14.31 -27.09
N LEU A 240 -1.86 15.63 -27.08
CA LEU A 240 -1.65 16.51 -28.23
C LEU A 240 -0.58 17.54 -27.91
N GLY A 241 -0.05 18.17 -28.95
CA GLY A 241 0.92 19.24 -28.76
C GLY A 241 1.22 19.99 -30.05
N GLY A 242 1.70 21.22 -29.90
CA GLY A 242 2.02 22.11 -31.00
C GLY A 242 3.07 23.14 -30.64
N GLY A 243 3.36 24.01 -31.61
CA GLY A 243 4.27 25.14 -31.43
C GLY A 243 3.54 26.39 -30.92
N GLY A 244 4.26 27.22 -30.19
CA GLY A 244 3.82 28.56 -29.81
C GLY A 244 3.10 28.63 -28.45
N ALA A 245 3.49 29.62 -27.65
CA ALA A 245 2.72 30.03 -26.48
C ALA A 245 1.50 30.86 -26.93
N SER A 246 0.43 30.80 -26.15
CA SER A 246 -0.84 31.48 -26.38
C SER A 246 -1.46 31.82 -25.02
N ASN A 247 -1.76 33.11 -24.83
CA ASN A 247 -2.41 33.58 -23.61
C ASN A 247 -3.79 32.93 -23.42
N LEU A 248 -4.54 32.68 -24.51
CA LEU A 248 -5.84 32.03 -24.43
C LEU A 248 -5.74 30.60 -23.86
N MET A 249 -4.69 29.88 -24.25
CA MET A 249 -4.44 28.52 -23.75
C MET A 249 -4.02 28.57 -22.28
N GLU A 250 -3.13 29.49 -21.91
CA GLU A 250 -2.69 29.69 -20.52
C GLU A 250 -3.87 30.06 -19.61
N GLU A 251 -4.76 30.95 -20.05
CA GLU A 251 -5.97 31.33 -19.31
C GLU A 251 -6.94 30.15 -19.13
N ALA A 252 -7.09 29.29 -20.13
CA ALA A 252 -7.91 28.08 -20.01
C ALA A 252 -7.31 27.06 -19.03
N ILE A 253 -5.98 26.87 -19.08
CA ILE A 253 -5.24 26.02 -18.13
C ILE A 253 -5.38 26.56 -16.71
N ASP A 254 -5.19 27.86 -16.52
CA ASP A 254 -5.32 28.51 -15.22
C ASP A 254 -6.74 28.40 -14.66
N TYR A 255 -7.74 28.52 -15.54
CA TYR A 255 -9.15 28.32 -15.18
C TYR A 255 -9.41 26.89 -14.68
N ALA A 256 -9.03 25.88 -15.46
CA ALA A 256 -9.20 24.48 -15.06
C ALA A 256 -8.43 24.13 -13.78
N TYR A 257 -7.18 24.61 -13.66
CA TYR A 257 -6.37 24.41 -12.47
C TYR A 257 -7.01 25.05 -11.22
N SER A 258 -7.58 26.25 -11.36
CA SER A 258 -8.26 26.95 -10.25
C SER A 258 -9.51 26.21 -9.74
N LYS A 259 -10.09 25.33 -10.57
CA LYS A 259 -11.19 24.45 -10.21
C LYS A 259 -10.74 23.11 -9.61
N GLY A 260 -9.44 22.92 -9.40
CA GLY A 260 -8.90 21.69 -8.83
C GLY A 260 -8.72 20.56 -9.86
N VAL A 261 -8.75 20.88 -11.16
CA VAL A 261 -8.55 19.90 -12.23
C VAL A 261 -7.06 19.64 -12.46
N VAL A 262 -6.67 18.37 -12.50
CA VAL A 262 -5.29 17.97 -12.83
C VAL A 262 -5.13 17.95 -14.35
N ILE A 263 -4.13 18.66 -14.88
CA ILE A 263 -3.94 18.78 -16.33
C ILE A 263 -2.65 18.06 -16.72
N VAL A 264 -2.75 17.09 -17.63
CA VAL A 264 -1.62 16.24 -18.06
C VAL A 264 -1.47 16.36 -19.56
N ALA A 265 -0.25 16.62 -20.06
CA ALA A 265 -0.02 16.80 -21.49
C ALA A 265 1.26 16.11 -22.00
N ALA A 266 1.24 15.77 -23.30
CA ALA A 266 2.35 15.11 -23.99
C ALA A 266 3.53 16.07 -24.22
N ALA A 267 4.76 15.65 -23.92
CA ALA A 267 5.95 16.47 -24.14
C ALA A 267 6.26 16.70 -25.65
N GLY A 268 5.78 15.83 -26.53
CA GLY A 268 6.00 15.89 -27.98
C GLY A 268 6.98 14.83 -28.51
N ASN A 269 6.97 14.62 -29.82
CA ASN A 269 7.60 13.46 -30.48
C ASN A 269 8.71 13.84 -31.49
N SER A 270 9.47 14.91 -31.20
CA SER A 270 10.48 15.45 -32.13
C SER A 270 11.92 15.31 -31.62
N ASN A 271 12.14 14.57 -30.52
CA ASN A 271 13.42 14.43 -29.83
C ASN A 271 14.12 15.78 -29.54
N GLN A 272 13.33 16.79 -29.15
CA GLN A 272 13.83 18.13 -28.83
C GLN A 272 14.05 18.30 -27.33
N ASN A 273 15.06 19.10 -26.96
CA ASN A 273 15.37 19.49 -25.58
C ASN A 273 14.43 20.61 -25.07
N ALA A 274 13.15 20.47 -25.34
CA ALA A 274 12.06 21.23 -24.75
C ALA A 274 10.74 20.51 -25.02
N SER A 275 9.82 20.56 -24.04
CA SER A 275 8.44 20.13 -24.26
C SER A 275 7.69 21.07 -25.20
N ALA A 276 6.75 20.51 -25.96
CA ALA A 276 5.79 21.26 -26.76
C ALA A 276 4.72 21.93 -25.87
N TYR A 277 3.94 22.84 -26.43
CA TYR A 277 2.75 23.35 -25.76
C TYR A 277 1.57 22.42 -26.04
N PRO A 278 0.71 22.10 -25.06
CA PRO A 278 0.57 22.75 -23.75
C PRO A 278 1.44 22.19 -22.61
N ALA A 279 2.17 21.08 -22.79
CA ALA A 279 3.00 20.48 -21.73
C ALA A 279 4.04 21.44 -21.11
N ARG A 280 4.46 22.47 -21.85
CA ARG A 280 5.40 23.48 -21.37
C ARG A 280 4.79 24.56 -20.47
N TYR A 281 3.47 24.68 -20.38
CA TYR A 281 2.86 25.67 -19.49
C TYR A 281 3.09 25.30 -18.01
N PRO A 282 3.26 26.29 -17.13
CA PRO A 282 3.12 26.07 -15.69
C PRO A 282 1.76 25.42 -15.39
N LYS A 283 1.67 24.63 -14.31
CA LYS A 283 0.45 23.93 -13.87
C LYS A 283 -0.03 22.79 -14.76
N VAL A 284 0.67 22.50 -15.87
CA VAL A 284 0.47 21.30 -16.68
C VAL A 284 1.56 20.29 -16.33
N ILE A 285 1.17 19.04 -16.12
CA ILE A 285 2.10 17.93 -15.92
C ILE A 285 2.60 17.48 -17.28
N GLY A 286 3.84 17.83 -17.62
CA GLY A 286 4.44 17.41 -18.89
C GLY A 286 5.03 16.01 -18.83
N VAL A 287 4.64 15.15 -19.78
CA VAL A 287 4.96 13.71 -19.77
C VAL A 287 5.88 13.31 -20.93
N ALA A 288 7.06 12.80 -20.59
CA ALA A 288 7.98 12.16 -21.53
C ALA A 288 7.65 10.67 -21.72
N ALA A 289 8.04 10.12 -22.88
CA ALA A 289 7.78 8.73 -23.25
C ALA A 289 8.98 7.82 -22.99
N LEU A 290 8.69 6.65 -22.44
CA LEU A 290 9.62 5.54 -22.24
C LEU A 290 9.31 4.38 -23.18
N ASP A 291 10.34 3.65 -23.59
CA ASP A 291 10.19 2.34 -24.20
C ASP A 291 10.07 1.22 -23.15
N SER A 292 10.00 -0.02 -23.62
CA SER A 292 9.90 -1.22 -22.75
C SER A 292 11.15 -1.50 -21.91
N GLY A 293 12.31 -0.94 -22.26
CA GLY A 293 13.52 -1.01 -21.44
C GLY A 293 13.49 -0.04 -20.27
N GLY A 294 12.56 0.93 -20.28
CA GLY A 294 12.51 2.02 -19.31
C GLY A 294 13.41 3.21 -19.69
N ASP A 295 14.03 3.16 -20.87
CA ASP A 295 14.82 4.26 -21.41
C ASP A 295 13.93 5.29 -22.11
N LYS A 296 14.39 6.54 -22.21
CA LYS A 296 13.68 7.55 -22.99
C LYS A 296 13.53 7.08 -24.43
N ALA A 297 12.29 7.03 -24.90
CA ALA A 297 12.00 6.69 -26.29
C ALA A 297 12.73 7.65 -27.25
N GLU A 298 13.22 7.12 -28.37
CA GLU A 298 14.00 7.85 -29.38
C GLU A 298 13.33 9.16 -29.81
N TYR A 299 12.01 9.13 -30.00
CA TYR A 299 11.23 10.28 -30.46
C TYR A 299 10.86 11.27 -29.34
N SER A 300 10.94 10.89 -28.06
CA SER A 300 10.41 11.72 -26.97
C SER A 300 11.19 13.02 -26.85
N ASN A 301 10.46 14.14 -26.82
CA ASN A 301 10.99 15.39 -26.30
C ASN A 301 11.36 15.24 -24.81
N PHE A 302 12.28 16.07 -24.37
CA PHE A 302 12.86 16.06 -23.02
C PHE A 302 13.21 17.49 -22.57
N GLY A 303 13.78 17.64 -21.37
CA GLY A 303 14.28 18.93 -20.91
C GLY A 303 13.21 19.78 -20.24
N ALA A 304 13.21 21.08 -20.53
CA ALA A 304 12.28 22.01 -19.90
C ALA A 304 10.81 21.64 -20.16
N GLY A 305 9.98 21.67 -19.11
CA GLY A 305 8.57 21.31 -19.17
C GLY A 305 8.28 19.81 -19.01
N VAL A 306 9.29 18.95 -18.83
CA VAL A 306 9.08 17.54 -18.46
C VAL A 306 9.08 17.42 -16.93
N ASP A 307 7.98 16.92 -16.38
CA ASP A 307 7.81 16.69 -14.95
C ASP A 307 7.99 15.22 -14.55
N ILE A 308 7.61 14.30 -15.44
CA ILE A 308 7.63 12.86 -15.19
C ILE A 308 7.70 12.10 -16.52
N SER A 309 8.12 10.84 -16.47
CA SER A 309 8.14 9.96 -17.64
C SER A 309 7.27 8.72 -17.43
N ALA A 310 6.65 8.23 -18.51
CA ALA A 310 5.75 7.09 -18.48
C ALA A 310 5.85 6.26 -19.77
N PRO A 311 5.32 5.02 -19.80
CA PRO A 311 5.38 4.16 -20.97
C PRO A 311 4.69 4.79 -22.19
N GLY A 312 5.46 5.15 -23.21
CA GLY A 312 4.95 5.65 -24.49
C GLY A 312 5.19 4.68 -25.64
N GLY A 313 6.00 3.65 -25.41
CA GLY A 313 6.33 2.60 -26.36
C GLY A 313 7.48 2.93 -27.29
N GLY A 314 7.96 1.90 -27.97
CA GLY A 314 9.07 1.98 -28.93
C GLY A 314 8.79 1.18 -30.19
N LYS A 315 9.79 1.14 -31.07
CA LYS A 315 9.70 0.47 -32.38
C LYS A 315 9.24 -0.99 -32.28
N GLU A 316 9.66 -1.68 -31.23
CA GLU A 316 9.37 -3.11 -30.99
C GLU A 316 8.38 -3.34 -29.82
N SER A 317 7.99 -2.27 -29.12
CA SER A 317 7.19 -2.35 -27.89
C SER A 317 6.11 -1.28 -27.86
N LYS A 318 5.08 -1.47 -28.68
CA LYS A 318 3.95 -0.55 -28.76
C LYS A 318 2.98 -0.74 -27.58
N ILE A 319 2.19 0.29 -27.30
CA ILE A 319 1.10 0.26 -26.32
C ILE A 319 -0.16 -0.24 -27.01
N VAL A 320 -0.64 -1.42 -26.63
CA VAL A 320 -1.80 -2.06 -27.26
C VAL A 320 -3.07 -1.64 -26.53
N GLN A 321 -4.04 -1.08 -27.28
CA GLN A 321 -5.39 -0.82 -26.80
C GLN A 321 -6.45 -1.03 -27.89
N ASN A 322 -7.73 -1.10 -27.52
CA ASN A 322 -8.83 -1.03 -28.50
C ASN A 322 -8.90 0.38 -29.08
N THR A 323 -9.04 0.46 -30.38
CA THR A 323 -9.03 1.69 -31.17
C THR A 323 -9.82 1.47 -32.46
N ILE A 324 -9.79 2.45 -33.36
CA ILE A 324 -10.44 2.38 -34.67
C ILE A 324 -9.35 2.31 -35.74
N ASP A 325 -9.50 1.41 -36.70
CA ASP A 325 -8.70 1.45 -37.92
C ASP A 325 -9.22 2.60 -38.79
N PRO A 326 -8.43 3.67 -39.02
CA PRO A 326 -8.89 4.84 -39.78
C PRO A 326 -9.19 4.53 -41.25
N LYS A 327 -8.76 3.37 -41.78
CA LYS A 327 -9.03 2.98 -43.17
C LYS A 327 -10.39 2.31 -43.33
N THR A 328 -10.83 1.54 -42.33
CA THR A 328 -12.06 0.75 -42.39
C THR A 328 -13.17 1.33 -41.50
N GLY A 329 -12.81 2.13 -40.49
CA GLY A 329 -13.72 2.59 -39.45
C GLY A 329 -14.09 1.50 -38.43
N GLU A 330 -13.48 0.32 -38.52
CA GLU A 330 -13.77 -0.81 -37.63
C GLU A 330 -12.96 -0.76 -36.34
N PHE A 331 -13.53 -1.29 -35.26
CA PHE A 331 -12.83 -1.43 -33.99
C PHE A 331 -11.79 -2.55 -34.05
N VAL A 332 -10.56 -2.24 -33.61
CA VAL A 332 -9.41 -3.15 -33.65
C VAL A 332 -8.56 -2.98 -32.39
N PHE A 333 -7.83 -4.02 -32.00
CA PHE A 333 -6.75 -3.89 -31.02
C PHE A 333 -5.45 -3.56 -31.76
N ALA A 334 -4.91 -2.37 -31.52
CA ALA A 334 -3.69 -1.93 -32.20
C ALA A 334 -2.68 -1.32 -31.22
N GLY A 335 -1.40 -1.53 -31.56
CA GLY A 335 -0.27 -0.96 -30.84
C GLY A 335 0.11 0.41 -31.40
N TYR A 336 0.07 1.46 -30.56
CA TYR A 336 0.59 2.80 -30.89
C TYR A 336 1.85 3.13 -30.08
N GLN A 337 2.60 4.15 -30.53
CA GLN A 337 3.74 4.70 -29.80
C GLN A 337 3.67 6.22 -29.81
N GLY A 338 4.12 6.86 -28.74
CA GLY A 338 4.17 8.31 -28.64
C GLY A 338 4.14 8.80 -27.20
N THR A 339 4.54 10.04 -26.98
CA THR A 339 4.23 10.76 -25.74
C THR A 339 2.72 10.83 -25.50
N SER A 340 1.92 10.85 -26.57
CA SER A 340 0.46 10.69 -26.54
C SER A 340 -0.03 9.41 -25.86
N MET A 341 0.75 8.33 -25.86
CA MET A 341 0.44 7.09 -25.13
C MET A 341 1.03 7.10 -23.71
N ALA A 342 2.08 7.87 -23.44
CA ALA A 342 2.63 8.06 -22.10
C ALA A 342 1.72 8.94 -21.22
N THR A 343 1.17 10.02 -21.77
CA THR A 343 0.27 10.96 -21.07
C THR A 343 -0.92 10.26 -20.37
N PRO A 344 -1.69 9.37 -21.02
CA PRO A 344 -2.81 8.70 -20.38
C PRO A 344 -2.39 7.75 -19.26
N HIS A 345 -1.13 7.29 -19.21
CA HIS A 345 -0.65 6.55 -18.04
C HIS A 345 -0.63 7.44 -16.80
N VAL A 346 -0.09 8.65 -16.94
CA VAL A 346 -0.04 9.62 -15.84
C VAL A 346 -1.45 10.10 -15.49
N ALA A 347 -2.32 10.34 -16.47
CA ALA A 347 -3.72 10.71 -16.22
C ALA A 347 -4.49 9.61 -15.47
N GLY A 348 -4.31 8.34 -15.85
CA GLY A 348 -4.90 7.20 -15.14
C GLY A 348 -4.42 7.09 -13.70
N VAL A 349 -3.11 7.20 -13.45
CA VAL A 349 -2.57 7.16 -12.08
C VAL A 349 -3.00 8.38 -11.26
N ALA A 350 -3.09 9.57 -11.88
CA ALA A 350 -3.65 10.74 -11.23
C ALA A 350 -5.10 10.51 -10.79
N ALA A 351 -5.91 9.83 -11.61
CA ALA A 351 -7.27 9.46 -11.24
C ALA A 351 -7.30 8.49 -10.03
N LEU A 352 -6.40 7.50 -9.98
CA LEU A 352 -6.26 6.62 -8.81
C LEU A 352 -5.90 7.41 -7.53
N VAL A 353 -5.00 8.38 -7.64
CA VAL A 353 -4.59 9.25 -6.51
C VAL A 353 -5.74 10.16 -6.06
N LYS A 354 -6.52 10.70 -6.99
CA LYS A 354 -7.70 11.54 -6.67
C LYS A 354 -8.84 10.75 -6.01
N GLU A 355 -9.06 9.49 -6.41
CA GLU A 355 -10.04 8.60 -5.74
C GLU A 355 -9.73 8.52 -4.24
N LEU A 356 -8.45 8.50 -3.88
CA LEU A 356 -7.97 8.43 -2.50
C LEU A 356 -7.98 9.79 -1.81
N GLY A 357 -8.81 10.75 -2.23
CA GLY A 357 -9.04 12.00 -1.52
C GLY A 357 -7.96 13.07 -1.69
N VAL A 358 -6.93 12.84 -2.51
CA VAL A 358 -5.94 13.88 -2.86
C VAL A 358 -6.48 14.72 -4.01
N GLN A 359 -7.24 15.77 -3.68
CA GLN A 359 -7.97 16.55 -4.69
C GLN A 359 -7.16 17.67 -5.35
N GLU A 360 -6.29 18.32 -4.58
CA GLU A 360 -5.54 19.50 -5.01
C GLU A 360 -4.48 19.15 -6.08
N PRO A 361 -4.51 19.78 -7.27
CA PRO A 361 -3.60 19.43 -8.37
C PRO A 361 -2.11 19.51 -8.04
N ALA A 362 -1.70 20.52 -7.26
CA ALA A 362 -0.32 20.65 -6.80
C ALA A 362 0.12 19.45 -5.95
N VAL A 363 -0.80 18.94 -5.11
CA VAL A 363 -0.52 17.80 -4.23
C VAL A 363 -0.48 16.52 -5.05
N VAL A 364 -1.40 16.33 -6.00
CA VAL A 364 -1.36 15.19 -6.94
C VAL A 364 -0.02 15.15 -7.68
N LEU A 365 0.43 16.27 -8.27
CA LEU A 365 1.74 16.35 -8.91
C LEU A 365 2.87 16.00 -7.95
N SER A 366 2.82 16.50 -6.71
CA SER A 366 3.84 16.20 -5.70
C SER A 366 3.89 14.71 -5.36
N VAL A 367 2.74 14.03 -5.27
CA VAL A 367 2.63 12.59 -5.01
C VAL A 367 3.23 11.82 -6.18
N LEU A 368 2.87 12.17 -7.42
CA LEU A 368 3.39 11.54 -8.63
C LEU A 368 4.92 11.68 -8.72
N LYS A 369 5.48 12.87 -8.46
CA LYS A 369 6.94 13.11 -8.51
C LYS A 369 7.69 12.42 -7.38
N GLN A 370 7.12 12.33 -6.18
CA GLN A 370 7.77 11.68 -5.04
C GLN A 370 7.72 10.16 -5.10
N SER A 371 6.67 9.62 -5.70
CA SER A 371 6.49 8.17 -5.88
C SER A 371 7.20 7.60 -7.10
N ALA A 372 7.56 8.46 -8.06
CA ALA A 372 8.29 8.06 -9.26
C ALA A 372 9.60 7.34 -8.92
N ARG A 373 9.93 6.31 -9.70
CA ARG A 373 11.23 5.63 -9.61
C ARG A 373 12.30 6.56 -10.17
N LYS A 374 13.13 7.09 -9.28
CA LYS A 374 14.17 8.05 -9.61
C LYS A 374 15.26 7.43 -10.47
N ILE A 375 15.78 8.22 -11.40
CA ILE A 375 16.99 7.92 -12.17
C ILE A 375 18.09 8.85 -11.67
N GLU A 376 19.17 8.28 -11.13
CA GLU A 376 20.20 9.06 -10.41
C GLU A 376 20.99 10.00 -11.33
N GLN A 377 21.15 9.65 -12.61
CA GLN A 377 21.92 10.43 -13.58
C GLN A 377 21.05 10.82 -14.77
N ASP A 378 20.47 12.02 -14.71
CA ASP A 378 19.69 12.60 -15.81
C ASP A 378 20.00 14.10 -16.02
N PRO A 379 21.21 14.44 -16.51
CA PRO A 379 21.66 15.82 -16.61
C PRO A 379 20.84 16.66 -17.62
N LEU A 380 20.12 16.02 -18.54
CA LEU A 380 19.32 16.70 -19.57
C LEU A 380 17.82 16.63 -19.30
N ASN A 381 17.38 16.10 -18.16
CA ASN A 381 15.97 15.95 -17.79
C ASN A 381 15.15 15.16 -18.83
N HIS A 382 15.63 13.98 -19.20
CA HIS A 382 14.92 13.00 -20.01
C HIS A 382 13.71 12.37 -19.29
N TYR A 383 13.77 12.28 -17.96
CA TYR A 383 12.84 11.51 -17.15
C TYR A 383 11.98 12.34 -16.20
N GLY A 384 12.24 13.65 -16.08
CA GLY A 384 11.58 14.47 -15.07
C GLY A 384 11.98 14.04 -13.66
N ALA A 385 10.99 13.85 -12.79
CA ALA A 385 11.19 13.26 -11.47
C ALA A 385 11.56 11.76 -11.50
N GLY A 386 11.35 11.08 -12.63
CA GLY A 386 11.60 9.66 -12.80
C GLY A 386 10.50 8.95 -13.57
N GLN A 387 10.53 7.62 -13.52
CA GLN A 387 9.52 6.77 -14.15
C GLN A 387 8.28 6.65 -13.27
N LEU A 388 7.09 6.77 -13.87
CA LEU A 388 5.81 6.63 -13.18
C LEU A 388 5.68 5.30 -12.43
N ASP A 389 5.17 5.36 -11.20
CA ASP A 389 4.92 4.20 -10.34
C ASP A 389 3.56 4.33 -9.64
N ALA A 390 2.57 3.61 -10.13
CA ALA A 390 1.19 3.65 -9.65
C ALA A 390 1.06 3.13 -8.21
N ALA A 391 1.72 2.01 -7.89
CA ALA A 391 1.67 1.41 -6.57
C ALA A 391 2.24 2.36 -5.50
N ASN A 392 3.40 2.96 -5.77
CA ASN A 392 3.99 3.92 -4.84
C ASN A 392 3.14 5.20 -4.73
N ALA A 393 2.55 5.68 -5.83
CA ALA A 393 1.68 6.86 -5.83
C ALA A 393 0.46 6.67 -4.94
N VAL A 394 -0.25 5.55 -5.10
CA VAL A 394 -1.42 5.20 -4.29
C VAL A 394 -1.05 4.97 -2.82
N LYS A 395 0.06 4.25 -2.55
CA LYS A 395 0.56 4.08 -1.16
C LYS A 395 0.92 5.41 -0.49
N LEU A 396 1.49 6.35 -1.25
CA LEU A 396 1.85 7.67 -0.75
C LEU A 396 0.60 8.52 -0.51
N ALA A 397 -0.40 8.47 -1.40
CA ALA A 397 -1.70 9.15 -1.22
C ALA A 397 -2.43 8.71 0.05
N LEU A 398 -2.30 7.43 0.44
CA LEU A 398 -2.85 6.88 1.68
C LEU A 398 -2.09 7.31 2.96
N ARG A 399 -0.92 7.96 2.87
CA ARG A 399 -0.21 8.44 4.07
C ARG A 399 -0.90 9.70 4.62
N GLY A 400 -1.66 9.53 5.69
CA GLY A 400 -2.22 10.64 6.49
C GLY A 400 -3.74 10.74 6.51
N GLN A 401 -4.46 9.90 5.76
CA GLN A 401 -5.92 9.85 5.80
C GLN A 401 -6.41 8.80 6.82
N LEU A 402 -7.38 9.19 7.65
CA LEU A 402 -8.16 8.28 8.51
C LEU A 402 -9.41 7.88 7.73
N SER A 403 -9.32 6.88 6.84
CA SER A 403 -10.51 6.33 6.21
C SER A 403 -11.03 5.10 6.95
N PHE A 404 -12.33 4.82 6.83
CA PHE A 404 -12.91 3.55 7.29
C PHE A 404 -12.20 2.36 6.63
N ARG A 405 -11.73 2.52 5.39
CA ARG A 405 -10.92 1.51 4.69
C ARG A 405 -9.57 1.27 5.37
N ASP A 406 -8.90 2.32 5.87
CA ASP A 406 -7.64 2.20 6.63
C ASP A 406 -7.80 1.43 7.94
N PHE A 407 -8.91 1.66 8.63
CA PHE A 407 -9.25 0.94 9.85
C PHE A 407 -9.47 -0.56 9.58
N PHE A 408 -10.26 -0.91 8.56
CA PHE A 408 -10.50 -2.32 8.20
C PHE A 408 -9.25 -3.01 7.67
N ARG A 409 -8.43 -2.32 6.90
CA ARG A 409 -7.11 -2.79 6.46
C ARG A 409 -6.20 -3.08 7.67
N TRP A 410 -6.09 -2.15 8.61
CA TRP A 410 -5.29 -2.35 9.82
C TRP A 410 -5.82 -3.52 10.66
N ILE A 411 -7.15 -3.69 10.79
CA ILE A 411 -7.77 -4.85 11.45
C ILE A 411 -7.40 -6.15 10.71
N ARG A 412 -7.49 -6.18 9.38
CA ARG A 412 -7.12 -7.33 8.54
C ARG A 412 -5.65 -7.72 8.75
N ASP A 413 -4.76 -6.76 8.58
CA ASP A 413 -3.32 -6.99 8.54
C ASP A 413 -2.77 -7.37 9.95
N ASN A 414 -3.45 -6.96 11.02
CA ASN A 414 -3.10 -7.31 12.40
C ASN A 414 -3.94 -8.50 12.96
N GLY A 415 -4.69 -9.19 12.11
CA GLY A 415 -5.36 -10.45 12.47
C GLY A 415 -6.63 -10.32 13.32
N TYR A 416 -7.19 -9.11 13.46
CA TYR A 416 -8.38 -8.84 14.28
C TYR A 416 -9.70 -9.20 13.58
N LEU A 417 -9.69 -9.58 12.29
CA LEU A 417 -10.89 -10.03 11.55
C LEU A 417 -11.35 -11.44 11.92
N ASN A 418 -10.55 -12.20 12.68
CA ASN A 418 -10.89 -13.58 13.01
C ASN A 418 -12.09 -13.65 13.98
N PRO A 419 -13.22 -14.30 13.62
CA PRO A 419 -14.39 -14.41 14.48
C PRO A 419 -14.07 -15.02 15.85
N ARG A 420 -13.09 -15.93 15.93
CA ARG A 420 -12.66 -16.53 17.20
C ARG A 420 -12.05 -15.51 18.16
N PHE A 421 -11.36 -14.48 17.67
CA PHE A 421 -10.83 -13.40 18.52
C PHE A 421 -11.95 -12.69 19.29
N TRP A 422 -13.12 -12.50 18.67
CA TRP A 422 -14.26 -11.81 19.27
C TRP A 422 -15.15 -12.74 20.12
N ILE A 423 -15.22 -14.02 19.76
CA ILE A 423 -16.12 -15.00 20.37
C ILE A 423 -15.49 -15.72 21.58
N ASP A 424 -14.17 -15.85 21.65
CA ASP A 424 -13.50 -16.46 22.80
C ASP A 424 -13.57 -15.56 24.05
N GLY A 425 -14.34 -15.98 25.06
CA GLY A 425 -14.48 -15.29 26.35
C GLY A 425 -15.85 -14.64 26.62
N GLY A 426 -16.82 -14.80 25.71
CA GLY A 426 -18.20 -14.32 25.88
C GLY A 426 -18.36 -12.80 25.83
N ALA A 427 -19.61 -12.31 25.91
CA ALA A 427 -19.97 -10.90 25.73
C ALA A 427 -19.25 -9.93 26.70
N VAL A 428 -18.82 -10.43 27.87
CA VAL A 428 -18.11 -9.65 28.89
C VAL A 428 -16.69 -9.26 28.45
N ALA A 429 -16.06 -10.06 27.59
CA ALA A 429 -14.73 -9.76 27.04
C ALA A 429 -14.78 -8.88 25.77
N LEU A 430 -15.97 -8.62 25.22
CA LEU A 430 -16.14 -7.91 23.96
C LEU A 430 -15.78 -6.43 24.07
N LEU A 431 -16.35 -5.72 25.06
CA LEU A 431 -16.10 -4.28 25.25
C LEU A 431 -14.63 -3.94 25.52
N PRO A 432 -13.90 -4.66 26.40
CA PRO A 432 -12.47 -4.45 26.58
C PRO A 432 -11.64 -4.73 25.31
N LYS A 433 -12.01 -5.75 24.52
CA LYS A 433 -11.35 -6.05 23.23
C LYS A 433 -11.59 -4.96 22.20
N ILE A 434 -12.81 -4.43 22.11
CA ILE A 434 -13.13 -3.28 21.24
C ILE A 434 -12.29 -2.07 21.67
N ALA A 435 -12.24 -1.76 22.96
CA ALA A 435 -11.44 -0.65 23.49
C ALA A 435 -9.94 -0.84 23.23
N MET A 436 -9.43 -2.07 23.33
CA MET A 436 -8.03 -2.40 23.05
C MET A 436 -7.71 -2.23 21.56
N VAL A 437 -8.56 -2.72 20.66
CA VAL A 437 -8.39 -2.60 19.19
C VAL A 437 -8.46 -1.14 18.75
N LEU A 438 -9.43 -0.38 19.27
CA LEU A 438 -9.53 1.05 19.00
C LEU A 438 -8.34 1.83 19.59
N GLY A 439 -7.93 1.48 20.80
CA GLY A 439 -6.79 2.11 21.48
C GLY A 439 -5.45 1.85 20.78
N SER A 440 -5.21 0.63 20.31
CA SER A 440 -3.98 0.29 19.58
C SER A 440 -3.98 0.87 18.17
N TYR A 441 -5.13 0.97 17.49
CA TYR A 441 -5.25 1.70 16.23
C TYR A 441 -4.97 3.20 16.41
N LEU A 442 -5.58 3.84 17.40
CA LEU A 442 -5.36 5.25 17.72
C LEU A 442 -3.91 5.52 18.09
N LEU A 443 -3.27 4.65 18.86
CA LEU A 443 -1.85 4.76 19.22
C LEU A 443 -0.95 4.59 17.98
N ALA A 444 -1.18 3.57 17.15
CA ALA A 444 -0.41 3.35 15.92
C ALA A 444 -0.57 4.51 14.93
N TRP A 445 -1.77 5.06 14.82
CA TRP A 445 -2.04 6.27 14.03
C TRP A 445 -1.31 7.49 14.58
N LEU A 446 -1.41 7.74 15.88
CA LEU A 446 -0.79 8.88 16.54
C LEU A 446 0.73 8.85 16.39
N LEU A 447 1.33 7.66 16.53
CA LEU A 447 2.75 7.44 16.28
C LEU A 447 3.10 7.68 14.79
N ARG A 448 2.33 7.15 13.85
CA ARG A 448 2.59 7.31 12.40
C ARG A 448 2.46 8.76 11.91
N ASN A 449 1.49 9.51 12.41
CA ASN A 449 1.14 10.83 11.88
C ASN A 449 1.91 11.97 12.53
N TYR A 450 2.30 11.81 13.80
CA TYR A 450 2.97 12.87 14.57
C TYR A 450 4.44 12.58 14.86
N PHE A 451 4.97 11.39 14.60
CA PHE A 451 6.38 11.10 14.82
C PHE A 451 7.09 10.70 13.51
N PRO A 452 8.08 11.49 13.04
CA PRO A 452 8.73 11.28 11.75
C PRO A 452 9.93 10.31 11.84
N PHE A 453 9.75 9.05 12.28
CA PHE A 453 10.89 8.11 12.37
C PHE A 453 10.57 6.63 12.08
N GLY A 454 11.61 5.87 11.72
CA GLY A 454 11.59 4.40 11.58
C GLY A 454 11.76 3.68 12.92
N TRP A 455 11.14 2.50 13.06
CA TRP A 455 11.22 1.68 14.28
C TRP A 455 12.66 1.22 14.55
N SER A 456 13.31 1.79 15.57
CA SER A 456 14.65 1.39 16.01
C SER A 456 14.61 0.59 17.31
N TRP A 457 15.58 -0.32 17.48
CA TRP A 457 15.72 -1.11 18.71
C TRP A 457 15.87 -0.22 19.96
N SER A 458 16.55 0.93 19.83
CA SER A 458 16.75 1.89 20.92
C SER A 458 15.44 2.54 21.37
N LEU A 459 14.60 2.94 20.41
CA LEU A 459 13.28 3.49 20.69
C LEU A 459 12.40 2.46 21.38
N SER A 460 12.34 1.22 20.87
CA SER A 460 11.53 0.14 21.45
C SER A 460 11.89 -0.14 22.90
N ASN A 461 13.19 -0.22 23.20
CA ASN A 461 13.65 -0.43 24.57
C ASN A 461 13.33 0.75 25.48
N GLY A 462 13.50 1.98 24.99
CA GLY A 462 13.11 3.17 25.73
C GLY A 462 11.61 3.20 26.03
N LEU A 463 10.78 2.86 25.04
CA LEU A 463 9.33 2.81 25.18
C LEU A 463 8.88 1.78 26.23
N ILE A 464 9.42 0.56 26.17
CA ILE A 464 9.15 -0.50 27.16
C ILE A 464 9.58 -0.07 28.57
N LEU A 465 10.77 0.51 28.70
CA LEU A 465 11.31 1.01 29.97
C LEU A 465 10.44 2.12 30.58
N GLY A 466 10.02 3.07 29.75
CA GLY A 466 9.18 4.19 30.17
C GLY A 466 7.77 3.76 30.55
N SER A 467 7.17 2.83 29.81
CA SER A 467 5.77 2.42 30.02
C SER A 467 5.58 1.33 31.06
N SER A 468 6.58 0.46 31.21
CA SER A 468 6.37 -0.87 31.78
C SER A 468 7.53 -1.37 32.65
N GLY A 469 8.73 -0.77 32.52
CA GLY A 469 9.91 -1.08 33.33
C GLY A 469 10.77 -2.21 32.76
N LEU A 470 11.95 -2.45 33.37
CA LEU A 470 12.73 -3.67 33.12
C LEU A 470 11.97 -4.83 33.77
N PHE A 471 11.80 -5.96 33.11
CA PHE A 471 10.97 -7.08 33.62
C PHE A 471 11.78 -8.28 34.09
N LEU A 472 12.99 -8.06 34.61
CA LEU A 472 13.90 -9.17 34.92
C LEU A 472 13.50 -9.96 36.19
N PHE A 473 12.87 -9.32 37.19
CA PHE A 473 12.66 -9.95 38.51
C PHE A 473 11.33 -9.64 39.20
N ARG A 474 10.30 -9.20 38.46
CA ARG A 474 8.99 -8.88 39.05
C ARG A 474 8.39 -10.11 39.76
N GLY A 475 8.23 -10.03 41.09
CA GLY A 475 7.65 -11.11 41.92
C GLY A 475 8.65 -12.08 42.55
N PHE A 476 9.97 -11.88 42.37
CA PHE A 476 11.00 -12.67 43.04
C PHE A 476 11.14 -12.22 44.50
N TYR A 477 10.65 -13.04 45.44
CA TYR A 477 10.73 -12.80 46.88
C TYR A 477 11.75 -13.76 47.49
N ILE A 478 12.88 -13.23 47.94
CA ILE A 478 13.84 -13.95 48.78
C ILE A 478 13.59 -13.49 50.22
N PHE A 479 13.15 -14.40 51.09
CA PHE A 479 13.02 -14.11 52.51
C PHE A 479 14.40 -13.70 53.06
N ASP A 480 14.42 -12.66 53.90
CA ASP A 480 15.60 -12.14 54.61
C ASP A 480 16.60 -11.26 53.82
N LEU A 481 16.32 -10.88 52.56
CA LEU A 481 17.12 -9.88 51.82
C LEU A 481 16.36 -8.55 51.55
N PRO A 482 17.05 -7.40 51.43
CA PRO A 482 16.46 -6.15 50.99
C PRO A 482 15.86 -6.27 49.57
N GLN A 483 14.55 -6.04 49.43
CA GLN A 483 13.82 -6.25 48.17
C GLN A 483 13.95 -5.09 47.16
N TRP A 484 14.54 -3.97 47.57
CA TRP A 484 14.58 -2.75 46.77
C TRP A 484 15.38 -2.88 45.45
N PRO A 485 16.48 -3.65 45.33
CA PRO A 485 17.19 -3.80 44.04
C PRO A 485 16.36 -4.53 43.00
N PHE A 486 15.60 -5.55 43.44
CA PHE A 486 14.72 -6.33 42.57
C PHE A 486 13.45 -5.56 42.18
N ARG A 487 12.94 -4.71 43.09
CA ARG A 487 11.86 -3.77 42.76
C ARG A 487 12.30 -2.69 41.78
N LEU A 488 13.55 -2.22 41.88
CA LEU A 488 14.12 -1.24 40.96
C LEU A 488 14.21 -1.78 39.53
N LEU A 489 14.67 -3.02 39.38
CA LEU A 489 14.72 -3.75 38.10
C LEU A 489 13.35 -4.26 37.61
N GLY A 490 12.25 -3.81 38.22
CA GLY A 490 10.88 -4.27 37.97
C GLY A 490 9.85 -3.15 37.84
N SER A 491 10.29 -1.89 37.96
CA SER A 491 9.41 -0.71 38.01
C SER A 491 9.61 0.18 36.78
N SER A 492 8.53 0.81 36.31
CA SER A 492 8.61 1.86 35.28
C SER A 492 9.35 3.10 35.82
N LEU A 493 9.85 3.97 34.93
CA LEU A 493 10.51 5.23 35.34
C LEU A 493 9.63 6.08 36.27
N SER A 494 8.31 6.10 36.03
CA SER A 494 7.33 6.78 36.87
C SER A 494 7.16 6.18 38.27
N GLU A 495 7.48 4.89 38.45
CA GLU A 495 7.28 4.16 39.70
C GLU A 495 8.56 4.04 40.55
N LEU A 496 9.72 4.50 40.05
CA LEU A 496 11.00 4.40 40.78
C LEU A 496 10.96 5.07 42.15
N GLY A 497 10.18 6.15 42.31
CA GLY A 497 9.99 6.81 43.61
C GLY A 497 9.45 5.87 44.69
N ASN A 498 8.57 4.94 44.32
CA ASN A 498 7.95 3.97 45.23
C ASN A 498 8.99 2.98 45.77
N VAL A 499 9.98 2.65 44.94
CA VAL A 499 11.07 1.74 45.31
C VAL A 499 12.01 2.40 46.32
N VAL A 500 12.31 3.69 46.15
CA VAL A 500 13.22 4.44 47.02
C VAL A 500 12.57 4.78 48.35
N GLN A 501 11.28 5.14 48.34
CA GLN A 501 10.57 5.62 49.54
C GLN A 501 9.83 4.52 50.31
N GLY A 502 9.66 3.34 49.72
CA GLY A 502 8.94 2.22 50.35
C GLY A 502 7.43 2.43 50.46
N THR A 503 6.87 3.39 49.72
CA THR A 503 5.44 3.72 49.69
C THR A 503 4.74 3.13 48.47
N THR A 504 3.44 2.90 48.55
CA THR A 504 2.60 2.51 47.38
C THR A 504 2.13 3.71 46.56
N LEU A 505 2.27 4.92 47.10
CA LEU A 505 1.90 6.18 46.44
C LEU A 505 3.03 6.65 45.53
N LEU A 506 2.66 7.03 44.30
CA LEU A 506 3.56 7.59 43.29
C LEU A 506 4.18 8.90 43.77
N ASN A 507 5.50 9.01 43.63
CA ASN A 507 6.21 10.25 43.92
C ASN A 507 6.01 11.25 42.77
N PRO A 508 5.46 12.45 43.01
CA PRO A 508 5.20 13.44 41.96
C PRO A 508 6.44 13.84 41.16
N LEU A 509 7.63 13.80 41.76
CA LEU A 509 8.89 14.11 41.08
C LEU A 509 9.20 13.06 40.00
N PHE A 510 9.05 11.78 40.35
CA PHE A 510 9.27 10.67 39.42
C PHE A 510 8.09 10.47 38.47
N ALA A 511 6.88 10.87 38.87
CA ALA A 511 5.68 10.89 38.04
C ALA A 511 5.54 12.21 37.24
N SER A 512 6.66 12.80 36.80
CA SER A 512 6.70 14.06 36.06
C SER A 512 7.60 14.00 34.82
N VAL A 513 7.46 14.98 33.94
CA VAL A 513 8.29 15.13 32.73
C VAL A 513 9.79 15.35 33.01
N LEU A 514 10.18 15.58 34.27
CA LEU A 514 11.57 15.91 34.63
C LEU A 514 12.57 14.82 34.23
N ILE A 515 12.22 13.55 34.35
CA ILE A 515 13.13 12.45 34.00
C ILE A 515 13.32 12.38 32.47
N PRO A 516 12.25 12.34 31.65
CA PRO A 516 12.38 12.46 30.20
C PRO A 516 13.13 13.72 29.76
N PHE A 517 12.91 14.86 30.43
CA PHE A 517 13.62 16.11 30.14
C PHE A 517 15.12 15.99 30.34
N LEU A 518 15.55 15.42 31.47
CA LEU A 518 16.96 15.17 31.74
C LEU A 518 17.56 14.14 30.79
N LEU A 519 16.84 13.05 30.49
CA LEU A 519 17.30 12.02 29.55
C LEU A 519 17.50 12.59 28.14
N ILE A 520 16.56 13.40 27.66
CA ILE A 520 16.68 14.05 26.35
C ILE A 520 17.84 15.05 26.36
N GLY A 521 18.00 15.85 27.41
CA GLY A 521 19.15 16.76 27.55
C GLY A 521 20.50 16.04 27.54
N LEU A 522 20.63 14.93 28.27
CA LEU A 522 21.89 14.19 28.42
C LEU A 522 22.23 13.30 27.23
N LEU A 523 21.23 12.67 26.62
CA LEU A 523 21.43 11.65 25.59
C LEU A 523 21.24 12.18 24.16
N SER A 524 20.97 13.48 23.99
CA SER A 524 20.80 14.13 22.69
C SER A 524 22.05 14.13 21.80
N SER A 525 23.24 13.89 22.36
CA SER A 525 24.52 13.94 21.64
C SER A 525 24.81 12.74 20.73
N ASN A 526 24.13 11.61 20.92
CA ASN A 526 24.23 10.42 20.07
C ASN A 526 22.84 9.94 19.66
N GLN A 527 22.65 9.64 18.36
CA GLN A 527 21.39 9.19 17.77
C GLN A 527 20.75 8.01 18.51
N VAL A 528 21.55 7.02 18.94
CA VAL A 528 21.07 5.86 19.72
C VAL A 528 20.49 6.28 21.07
N GLY A 529 21.19 7.17 21.78
CA GLY A 529 20.77 7.68 23.09
C GLY A 529 19.55 8.60 22.98
N LYS A 530 19.51 9.44 21.94
CA LYS A 530 18.40 10.32 21.64
C LYS A 530 17.11 9.53 21.39
N TRP A 531 17.15 8.50 20.54
CA TRP A 531 15.98 7.65 20.28
C TRP A 531 15.53 6.84 21.50
N PHE A 532 16.47 6.38 22.32
CA PHE A 532 16.14 5.78 23.61
C PHE A 532 15.43 6.76 24.54
N ALA A 533 15.90 8.01 24.64
CA ALA A 533 15.28 9.05 25.47
C ALA A 533 13.88 9.45 24.96
N VAL A 534 13.71 9.56 23.64
CA VAL A 534 12.39 9.76 23.01
C VAL A 534 11.45 8.60 23.34
N GLY A 535 11.91 7.35 23.21
CA GLY A 535 11.15 6.16 23.60
C GLY A 535 10.72 6.20 25.06
N CYS A 536 11.65 6.50 25.98
CA CYS A 536 11.36 6.67 27.41
C CYS A 536 10.30 7.74 27.67
N SER A 537 10.37 8.87 26.96
CA SER A 537 9.39 9.97 27.08
C SER A 537 7.98 9.52 26.69
N LEU A 538 7.85 8.79 25.59
CA LEU A 538 6.57 8.28 25.10
C LEU A 538 6.02 7.15 25.97
N GLY A 539 6.89 6.23 26.39
CA GLY A 539 6.52 5.17 27.32
C GLY A 539 5.99 5.74 28.64
N MET A 540 6.69 6.74 29.18
CA MET A 540 6.29 7.41 30.42
C MET A 540 5.00 8.22 30.26
N ALA A 541 4.78 8.88 29.12
CA ALA A 541 3.50 9.53 28.82
C ALA A 541 2.34 8.53 28.87
N SER A 542 2.53 7.34 28.29
CA SER A 542 1.54 6.26 28.35
C SER A 542 1.31 5.76 29.77
N ALA A 543 2.38 5.53 30.56
CA ALA A 543 2.26 5.08 31.94
C ALA A 543 1.46 6.08 32.80
N LEU A 544 1.81 7.37 32.72
CA LEU A 544 1.13 8.43 33.46
C LEU A 544 -0.34 8.59 33.03
N GLY A 545 -0.62 8.47 31.72
CA GLY A 545 -1.99 8.53 31.20
C GLY A 545 -2.88 7.38 31.72
N VAL A 546 -2.34 6.16 31.76
CA VAL A 546 -3.05 4.99 32.33
C VAL A 546 -3.24 5.18 33.84
N MET A 547 -2.22 5.63 34.56
CA MET A 547 -2.30 5.87 36.01
C MET A 547 -3.32 6.95 36.36
N ALA A 548 -3.43 8.00 35.56
CA ALA A 548 -4.44 9.05 35.75
C ALA A 548 -5.88 8.48 35.76
N ILE A 549 -6.11 7.42 35.00
CA ILE A 549 -7.42 6.76 34.89
C ILE A 549 -7.57 5.68 35.97
N ALA A 550 -6.59 4.79 36.10
CA ALA A 550 -6.68 3.57 36.90
C ALA A 550 -6.38 3.77 38.40
N SER A 551 -5.41 4.62 38.74
CA SER A 551 -4.94 4.80 40.12
C SER A 551 -4.23 6.16 40.27
N PRO A 552 -4.97 7.28 40.40
CA PRO A 552 -4.40 8.62 40.33
C PRO A 552 -3.70 9.07 41.61
N ASP A 553 -3.51 8.20 42.60
CA ASP A 553 -3.08 8.59 43.93
C ASP A 553 -1.59 8.95 43.96
N LEU A 554 -1.30 10.19 44.36
CA LEU A 554 0.05 10.75 44.41
C LEU A 554 0.45 11.07 45.85
N TRP A 555 1.71 10.82 46.16
CA TRP A 555 2.31 11.27 47.40
C TRP A 555 2.31 12.80 47.47
N LEU A 556 2.01 13.39 48.63
CA LEU A 556 1.86 14.84 48.89
C LEU A 556 0.70 15.56 48.17
N ILE A 557 0.34 15.16 46.95
CA ILE A 557 -0.74 15.78 46.17
C ILE A 557 -2.11 15.18 46.57
N GLY A 558 -2.13 13.95 47.08
CA GLY A 558 -3.33 13.27 47.54
C GLY A 558 -4.05 12.52 46.43
N THR A 559 -5.37 12.37 46.59
CA THR A 559 -6.21 11.55 45.70
C THR A 559 -7.24 12.41 44.96
N GLY A 560 -7.87 11.86 43.93
CA GLY A 560 -8.96 12.53 43.21
C GLY A 560 -8.52 13.45 42.07
N ALA A 561 -9.33 14.49 41.79
CA ALA A 561 -9.24 15.26 40.54
C ALA A 561 -7.92 16.03 40.36
N ILE A 562 -7.33 16.53 41.46
CA ILE A 562 -6.08 17.30 41.42
C ILE A 562 -4.90 16.39 41.04
N ALA A 563 -4.83 15.19 41.64
CA ALA A 563 -3.78 14.22 41.35
C ALA A 563 -3.92 13.64 39.92
N ARG A 564 -5.15 13.39 39.48
CA ARG A 564 -5.45 13.05 38.08
C ARG A 564 -5.03 14.16 37.12
N GLY A 565 -5.34 15.42 37.44
CA GLY A 565 -4.93 16.58 36.64
C GLY A 565 -3.41 16.69 36.52
N PHE A 566 -2.68 16.48 37.62
CA PHE A 566 -1.21 16.48 37.63
C PHE A 566 -0.63 15.41 36.71
N LEU A 567 -1.15 14.17 36.76
CA LEU A 567 -0.69 13.06 35.91
C LEU A 567 -1.00 13.32 34.44
N VAL A 568 -2.20 13.84 34.11
CA VAL A 568 -2.58 14.18 32.73
C VAL A 568 -1.68 15.28 32.17
N VAL A 569 -1.45 16.35 32.93
CA VAL A 569 -0.57 17.45 32.49
C VAL A 569 0.85 16.93 32.26
N ASN A 570 1.40 16.11 33.15
CA ASN A 570 2.73 15.55 32.96
C ASN A 570 2.79 14.53 31.82
N ALA A 571 1.74 13.75 31.58
CA ALA A 571 1.66 12.87 30.41
C ALA A 571 1.72 13.67 29.10
N LEU A 572 0.99 14.78 29.03
CA LEU A 572 1.02 15.70 27.87
C LEU A 572 2.38 16.38 27.70
N LEU A 573 3.03 16.77 28.79
CA LEU A 573 4.37 17.35 28.75
C LEU A 573 5.42 16.32 28.29
N CYS A 574 5.38 15.09 28.79
CA CYS A 574 6.23 13.98 28.31
C CYS A 574 6.02 13.72 26.81
N PHE A 575 4.76 13.76 26.36
CA PHE A 575 4.41 13.61 24.96
C PHE A 575 4.99 14.76 24.10
N GLY A 576 4.72 16.01 24.48
CA GLY A 576 5.21 17.19 23.76
C GLY A 576 6.73 17.27 23.72
N LEU A 577 7.41 16.87 24.80
CA LEU A 577 8.87 16.82 24.86
C LEU A 577 9.45 15.75 23.91
N GLY A 578 8.87 14.55 23.88
CA GLY A 578 9.28 13.50 22.94
C GLY A 578 9.08 13.93 21.48
N TYR A 579 7.97 14.63 21.20
CA TYR A 579 7.68 15.21 19.89
C TYR A 579 8.71 16.25 19.48
N LEU A 580 8.98 17.25 20.32
CA LEU A 580 9.98 18.29 20.05
C LEU A 580 11.38 17.72 19.83
N ALA A 581 11.79 16.74 20.65
CA ALA A 581 13.08 16.08 20.51
C ALA A 581 13.21 15.26 19.21
N SER A 582 12.09 14.87 18.60
CA SER A 582 12.05 14.16 17.32
C SER A 582 12.03 15.08 16.10
N GLN A 583 11.78 16.40 16.27
CA GLN A 583 11.79 17.35 15.16
C GLN A 583 13.21 17.71 14.74
N GLY A 584 13.47 17.76 13.42
CA GLY A 584 14.73 18.24 12.83
C GLY A 584 15.64 17.18 12.19
N GLU A 585 15.26 15.90 12.20
CA GLU A 585 16.00 14.86 11.47
C GLU A 585 15.18 14.38 10.26
N ALA A 586 15.78 14.53 9.08
CA ALA A 586 15.23 14.02 7.83
C ALA A 586 15.20 12.48 7.86
N GLN A 587 14.18 11.93 7.19
CA GLN A 587 13.97 10.51 6.93
C GLN A 587 15.28 9.84 6.48
N VAL A 588 15.97 9.14 7.38
CA VAL A 588 16.87 8.07 6.98
C VAL A 588 16.05 6.79 7.07
N LEU A 589 15.33 6.52 6.00
CA LEU A 589 14.98 5.19 5.48
C LEU A 589 14.52 5.36 4.04
#